data_AF-A0A7V2V869-F1
#
_entry.id   AF-A0A7V2V869-F1
#
_cell.length_a   1.000
_cell.length_b   1.000
_cell.length_c   1.000
_cell.angle_alpha   90.00
_cell.angle_beta   90.00
_cell.angle_gamma   90.00
#
_symmetry.space_group_name_H-M   'P 1'
#
loop_
_entity.id
_entity.type
_entity.pdbx_description
1 polymer ?
#
loop_
_entity_poly.entity_id
_entity_poly.type
_entity_poly.pdbx_seq_one_letter_code
_entity_poly.pdbx_strand_id
1 'polypeptide(L)'
;MGVLNFFKRKQDSDLEKKGVDWSKALEKVDTSNLTTMQKMAFGFFKKLPKSKQEEVLRKALNPQNIFKEKEKIIKQLNEAVRAGQMTKAEAQQIKNQLGLR
;
A
#
# COMPACT_ATOMS: atom_id res chain seq x y z
N MET A 1 25.26 -22.46 -3.55
CA MET A 1 23.94 -21.80 -3.55
C MET A 1 23.58 -21.30 -2.15
N GLY A 2 24.24 -20.26 -1.62
CA GLY A 2 24.12 -19.90 -0.18
C GLY A 2 23.82 -18.44 0.16
N VAL A 3 23.94 -17.50 -0.79
CA VAL A 3 23.86 -16.05 -0.53
C VAL A 3 22.49 -15.43 -0.81
N LEU A 4 21.64 -16.07 -1.62
CA LEU A 4 20.29 -15.58 -1.93
C LEU A 4 19.31 -15.69 -0.75
N ASN A 5 19.46 -16.71 0.11
CA ASN A 5 18.60 -16.86 1.30
C ASN A 5 18.94 -15.87 2.43
N PHE A 6 20.15 -15.34 2.46
CA PHE A 6 20.58 -14.42 3.50
C PHE A 6 20.04 -13.00 3.29
N PHE A 7 19.99 -12.55 2.02
CA PHE A 7 19.38 -11.26 1.67
C PHE A 7 17.86 -11.24 1.86
N LYS A 8 17.17 -12.35 1.57
CA LYS A 8 15.71 -12.48 1.78
C LYS A 8 15.34 -12.44 3.26
N ARG A 9 16.08 -13.15 4.13
CA ARG A 9 15.90 -13.08 5.59
C ARG A 9 16.20 -11.71 6.18
N LYS A 10 17.20 -10.98 5.66
CA LYS A 10 17.51 -9.63 6.14
C LYS A 10 16.43 -8.60 5.77
N GLN A 11 15.91 -8.69 4.55
CA GLN A 11 14.86 -7.78 4.10
C GLN A 11 13.52 -8.00 4.84
N ASP A 12 13.18 -9.27 5.14
CA ASP A 12 11.99 -9.59 5.95
C ASP A 12 12.13 -9.12 7.42
N SER A 13 13.34 -9.14 7.98
CA SER A 13 13.62 -8.75 9.39
C SER A 13 13.83 -7.26 9.60
N ASP A 14 14.24 -6.49 8.59
CA ASP A 14 14.29 -5.02 8.68
C ASP A 14 12.91 -4.37 8.55
N LEU A 15 11.93 -5.04 7.92
CA LEU A 15 10.52 -4.64 7.93
C LEU A 15 9.84 -4.88 9.29
N GLU A 16 10.27 -5.89 10.05
CA GLU A 16 9.80 -6.13 11.42
C GLU A 16 10.36 -5.13 12.44
N LYS A 17 11.56 -4.59 12.21
CA LYS A 17 12.27 -3.72 13.19
C LYS A 17 11.83 -2.27 13.21
N LYS A 18 11.15 -1.78 12.16
CA LYS A 18 10.40 -0.52 12.20
C LYS A 18 8.94 -0.89 12.34
N GLY A 19 8.48 -1.08 13.58
CA GLY A 19 7.07 -1.27 13.93
C GLY A 19 6.24 -0.07 13.51
N VAL A 20 6.01 0.08 12.21
CA VAL A 20 4.92 0.89 11.69
C VAL A 20 3.68 0.15 12.17
N ASP A 21 3.07 0.67 13.23
CA ASP A 21 1.84 0.10 13.76
C ASP A 21 0.75 0.37 12.71
N TRP A 22 0.65 -0.53 11.72
CA TRP A 22 -0.26 -0.42 10.59
C TRP A 22 -1.69 -0.24 11.09
N SER A 23 -2.02 -0.79 12.27
CA SER A 23 -3.27 -0.53 12.98
C SER A 23 -3.54 0.97 13.19
N LYS A 24 -2.56 1.71 13.73
CA LYS A 24 -2.67 3.16 13.95
C LYS A 24 -2.66 3.95 12.63
N ALA A 25 -1.92 3.48 11.62
CA ALA A 25 -1.94 4.09 10.30
C ALA A 25 -3.31 3.94 9.63
N LEU A 26 -3.94 2.76 9.74
CA LEU A 26 -5.27 2.45 9.20
C LEU A 26 -6.39 3.22 9.91
N GLU A 27 -6.23 3.54 11.19
CA GLU A 27 -7.17 4.41 11.91
C GLU A 27 -7.19 5.83 11.38
N LYS A 28 -6.04 6.34 10.90
CA LYS A 28 -5.89 7.69 10.35
C LYS A 28 -6.27 7.81 8.87
N VAL A 29 -6.60 6.70 8.20
CA VAL A 29 -7.06 6.74 6.80
C VAL A 29 -8.45 7.38 6.78
N ASP A 30 -8.55 8.51 6.07
CA ASP A 30 -9.84 9.12 5.80
C ASP A 30 -10.68 8.22 4.88
N THR A 31 -11.82 7.78 5.40
CA THR A 31 -12.76 6.92 4.67
C THR A 31 -13.89 7.69 4.01
N SER A 32 -13.95 9.01 4.19
CA SER A 32 -15.04 9.87 3.71
C SER A 32 -15.23 9.77 2.20
N ASN A 33 -14.12 9.63 1.48
CA ASN A 33 -14.04 9.53 0.03
C ASN A 33 -14.21 8.10 -0.52
N LEU A 34 -14.35 7.10 0.34
CA LEU A 34 -14.51 5.70 -0.08
C LEU A 34 -15.98 5.41 -0.44
N THR A 35 -16.19 4.61 -1.48
CA THR A 35 -17.52 4.07 -1.80
C THR A 35 -17.99 3.12 -0.71
N THR A 36 -19.30 2.85 -0.60
CA THR A 36 -19.85 1.94 0.43
C THR A 36 -19.18 0.57 0.41
N MET A 37 -18.90 0.03 -0.79
CA MET A 37 -18.19 -1.25 -0.95
C MET A 37 -16.75 -1.17 -0.44
N GLN A 38 -16.04 -0.07 -0.72
CA GLN A 38 -14.69 0.17 -0.24
C GLN A 38 -14.65 0.37 1.28
N LYS A 39 -15.63 1.07 1.87
CA LYS A 39 -15.79 1.21 3.33
C LYS A 39 -15.98 -0.14 4.00
N MET A 40 -16.82 -1.01 3.43
CA MET A 40 -17.00 -2.37 3.95
C MET A 40 -15.72 -3.19 3.85
N ALA A 41 -15.06 -3.21 2.69
CA ALA A 41 -13.79 -3.91 2.49
C ALA A 41 -12.71 -3.43 3.49
N PHE A 42 -12.65 -2.12 3.72
CA PHE A 42 -11.74 -1.52 4.71
C PHE A 42 -12.10 -1.91 6.14
N GLY A 43 -13.39 -1.96 6.49
CA GLY A 43 -13.86 -2.44 7.78
C GLY A 43 -13.52 -3.91 8.03
N PHE A 44 -13.67 -4.77 7.02
CA PHE A 44 -13.23 -6.17 7.09
C PHE A 44 -11.72 -6.26 7.25
N PHE A 45 -10.96 -5.45 6.49
CA PHE A 45 -9.52 -5.40 6.55
C PHE A 45 -9.02 -5.00 7.95
N LYS A 46 -9.62 -3.96 8.57
CA LYS A 46 -9.32 -3.54 9.95
C LYS A 46 -9.55 -4.62 10.99
N LYS A 47 -10.53 -5.51 10.76
CA LYS A 47 -10.86 -6.63 11.66
C LYS A 47 -9.96 -7.86 11.47
N LEU A 48 -9.12 -7.90 10.43
CA LEU A 48 -8.17 -9.01 10.25
C LEU A 48 -7.06 -8.98 11.31
N PRO A 49 -6.48 -10.15 11.67
CA PRO A 49 -5.28 -10.21 12.50
C PRO A 49 -4.13 -9.41 11.88
N LYS A 50 -3.27 -8.79 12.71
CA LYS A 50 -2.12 -7.99 12.25
C LYS A 50 -1.25 -8.73 11.22
N SER A 51 -1.00 -10.02 11.43
CA SER A 51 -0.24 -10.86 10.49
C SER A 51 -0.87 -10.94 9.10
N LYS A 52 -2.20 -11.06 9.02
CA LYS A 52 -2.92 -11.10 7.74
C LYS A 52 -3.01 -9.71 7.10
N GLN A 53 -3.14 -8.65 7.90
CA GLN A 53 -3.11 -7.29 7.39
C GLN A 53 -1.76 -6.99 6.72
N GLU A 54 -0.67 -7.33 7.39
CA GLU A 54 0.68 -7.18 6.84
C GLU A 54 0.88 -8.05 5.60
N GLU A 55 0.40 -9.30 5.59
CA GLU A 55 0.51 -10.16 4.41
C GLU A 55 -0.22 -9.57 3.20
N VAL A 56 -1.43 -9.05 3.40
CA VAL A 56 -2.22 -8.39 2.35
C VAL A 56 -1.54 -7.12 1.87
N LEU A 57 -1.02 -6.29 2.77
CA LEU A 57 -0.26 -5.08 2.42
C LEU A 57 1.02 -5.43 1.66
N ARG A 58 1.77 -6.45 2.12
CA ARG A 58 2.97 -6.95 1.43
C ARG A 58 2.64 -7.47 0.04
N LYS A 59 1.52 -8.18 -0.13
CA LYS A 59 1.05 -8.64 -1.46
C LYS A 59 0.65 -7.47 -2.35
N ALA A 60 -0.05 -6.47 -1.82
CA ALA A 60 -0.45 -5.29 -2.56
C ALA A 60 0.74 -4.42 -2.97
N LEU A 61 1.72 -4.27 -2.07
CA LEU A 61 2.95 -3.51 -2.30
C LEU A 61 4.03 -4.30 -3.04
N ASN A 62 3.74 -5.55 -3.44
CA ASN A 62 4.69 -6.34 -4.21
C ASN A 62 4.89 -5.67 -5.59
N PRO A 63 6.14 -5.39 -6.00
CA PRO A 63 6.43 -4.74 -7.26
C PRO A 63 5.73 -5.40 -8.45
N GLN A 64 5.66 -6.73 -8.49
CA GLN A 64 5.02 -7.45 -9.60
C GLN A 64 3.53 -7.14 -9.72
N ASN A 65 2.83 -6.97 -8.59
CA ASN A 65 1.41 -6.62 -8.58
C ASN A 65 1.21 -5.14 -8.89
N ILE A 66 2.07 -4.27 -8.37
CA ILE A 66 2.10 -2.84 -8.71
C ILE A 66 2.30 -2.65 -10.22
N PHE A 67 3.22 -3.40 -10.85
CA PHE A 67 3.44 -3.34 -12.30
C PHE A 67 2.25 -3.87 -13.10
N LYS A 68 1.62 -4.97 -12.67
CA LYS A 68 0.42 -5.51 -13.34
C LYS A 68 -0.75 -4.54 -13.30
N GLU A 69 -0.93 -3.85 -12.18
CA GLU A 69 -2.02 -2.89 -11.97
C GLU A 69 -1.59 -1.43 -12.23
N LYS A 70 -0.39 -1.21 -12.81
CA LYS A 70 0.25 0.10 -13.00
C LYS A 70 -0.69 1.13 -13.60
N GLU A 71 -1.35 0.79 -14.70
CA GLU A 71 -2.23 1.73 -15.40
C GLU A 71 -3.43 2.16 -14.55
N LYS A 72 -4.03 1.23 -13.81
CA LYS A 72 -5.14 1.52 -12.92
C LYS A 72 -4.68 2.39 -11.74
N ILE A 73 -3.51 2.11 -11.16
CA ILE A 73 -2.94 2.92 -10.08
C ILE A 73 -2.67 4.36 -10.58
N ILE A 74 -2.07 4.51 -11.76
CA ILE A 74 -1.83 5.82 -12.38
C ILE A 74 -3.15 6.55 -12.63
N LYS A 75 -4.16 5.85 -13.16
CA LYS A 75 -5.49 6.42 -13.42
C LYS A 75 -6.15 6.89 -12.12
N GLN A 76 -6.13 6.07 -11.07
CA GLN A 76 -6.68 6.42 -9.76
C GLN A 76 -5.95 7.62 -9.13
N LEU A 77 -4.62 7.69 -9.22
CA LEU A 77 -3.87 8.85 -8.75
C LEU A 77 -4.25 10.12 -9.52
N ASN A 78 -4.41 10.03 -10.84
CA ASN A 78 -4.83 11.18 -11.65
C ASN A 78 -6.28 11.59 -11.35
N GLU A 79 -7.17 10.64 -11.11
CA GLU A 79 -8.56 10.90 -10.69
C GLU A 79 -8.62 11.55 -9.31
N ALA A 80 -7.80 11.09 -8.35
CA ALA A 80 -7.70 11.70 -7.03
C ALA A 80 -7.19 13.15 -7.11
N VAL A 81 -6.23 13.43 -7.99
CA VAL A 81 -5.80 14.80 -8.28
C VAL A 81 -6.94 15.64 -8.85
N ARG A 82 -7.69 15.10 -9.82
CA ARG A 82 -8.84 15.80 -10.42
C ARG A 82 -9.97 16.04 -9.42
N ALA A 83 -10.17 15.11 -8.49
CA ALA A 83 -11.15 15.21 -7.42
C ALA A 83 -10.71 16.13 -6.27
N GLY A 84 -9.49 16.70 -6.33
CA GLY A 84 -8.96 17.59 -5.29
C GLY A 84 -8.55 16.85 -4.00
N GLN A 85 -8.47 15.52 -4.04
CA GLN A 85 -8.06 14.70 -2.89
C GLN A 85 -6.55 14.72 -2.65
N MET A 86 -5.76 15.07 -3.67
CA MET A 86 -4.31 15.24 -3.58
C MET A 86 -3.79 16.21 -4.64
N THR A 87 -2.60 16.74 -4.42
CA THR A 87 -1.89 17.59 -5.38
C THR A 87 -1.18 16.76 -6.45
N LYS A 88 -0.89 17.38 -7.61
CA LYS A 88 -0.07 16.76 -8.66
C LYS A 88 1.31 16.34 -8.15
N ALA A 89 1.88 17.11 -7.22
CA ALA A 89 3.18 16.82 -6.63
C ALA A 89 3.15 15.54 -5.78
N GLU A 90 2.12 15.39 -4.93
CA GLU A 90 1.91 14.18 -4.12
C GLU A 90 1.66 12.95 -5.00
N ALA A 91 0.82 13.08 -6.03
CA ALA A 91 0.60 12.00 -6.99
C ALA A 91 1.89 11.57 -7.70
N GLN A 92 2.76 12.53 -8.04
CA GLN A 92 4.05 12.24 -8.68
C GLN A 92 5.05 11.60 -7.72
N GLN A 93 5.06 12.00 -6.44
CA GLN A 93 5.86 11.36 -5.40
C GLN A 93 5.44 9.91 -5.20
N ILE A 94 4.12 9.63 -5.15
CA ILE A 94 3.60 8.27 -5.02
C ILE A 94 3.99 7.43 -6.23
N LYS A 95 3.85 7.96 -7.46
CA LYS A 95 4.31 7.28 -8.69
C LYS A 95 5.79 6.92 -8.61
N ASN A 96 6.63 7.85 -8.16
CA ASN A 96 8.07 7.62 -8.01
C ASN A 96 8.39 6.56 -6.95
N GLN A 97 7.70 6.59 -5.81
CA GLN A 97 7.88 5.59 -4.73
C GLN A 97 7.46 4.18 -5.16
N LEU A 98 6.41 4.08 -5.99
CA LEU A 98 5.91 2.81 -6.50
C LEU A 98 6.66 2.32 -7.75
N GLY A 99 7.68 3.05 -8.22
CA GLY A 99 8.40 2.70 -9.45
C GLY A 99 7.56 2.85 -10.73
N LEU A 100 6.43 3.56 -10.64
CA LEU A 100 5.48 3.81 -11.72
C LEU A 100 5.91 5.06 -12.50
N ARG A 101 7.11 5.03 -13.08
CA ARG A 101 7.57 6.04 -14.03
C ARG A 101 6.93 5.86 -15.40
#